data_AF-A0A1L6I5Z5-F1
#
_entry.id   AF-A0A1L6I5Z5-F1
#
_cell.length_a   1.000
_cell.length_b   1.000
_cell.length_c   1.000
_cell.angle_alpha   90.00
_cell.angle_beta   90.00
_cell.angle_gamma   90.00
#
_symmetry.space_group_name_H-M   'P 1'
#
loop_
_entity.id
_entity.type
_entity.pdbx_description
1 polymer ?
#
loop_
_entity_poly.entity_id
_entity_poly.type
_entity_poly.pdbx_seq_one_letter_code
_entity_poly.pdbx_strand_id
1 'polypeptide(L)' 'MADANLEARPHVTERFVTVQQSQRESHSNKPYWQRSEPPCFPWLKLTGRWIEQAGFEAGQRVRINVEQGRLIITAE' A
#
# COMPACT_ATOMS: atom_id res chain seq x y z
N MET A 1 8.59 -26.13 36.71
CA MET A 1 9.02 -24.90 36.01
C MET A 1 8.57 -25.06 34.57
N ALA A 2 7.40 -24.52 34.20
CA ALA A 2 6.91 -24.60 32.84
C ALA A 2 7.52 -23.44 32.04
N ASP A 3 8.31 -23.81 31.04
CA ASP A 3 9.02 -22.90 30.13
C ASP A 3 7.98 -22.17 29.26
N ALA A 4 7.77 -20.89 29.52
CA ALA A 4 6.81 -20.06 28.80
C ALA A 4 7.46 -19.52 27.51
N ASN A 5 7.78 -20.41 26.58
CA ASN A 5 8.13 -20.02 25.22
C ASN A 5 6.82 -19.88 24.40
N LEU A 6 6.04 -18.86 24.73
CA LEU A 6 4.89 -18.46 23.93
C LEU A 6 5.40 -17.77 22.66
N GLU A 7 5.53 -18.54 21.59
CA GLU A 7 5.12 -18.16 20.23
C GLU A 7 5.49 -16.72 19.82
N ALA A 8 6.78 -16.40 19.76
CA ALA A 8 7.23 -15.26 18.98
C ALA A 8 6.93 -15.57 17.50
N ARG A 9 5.76 -15.14 17.02
CA ARG A 9 5.35 -15.31 15.63
C ARG A 9 6.51 -14.85 14.73
N PRO A 10 6.98 -15.70 13.79
CA PRO A 10 8.07 -15.31 12.92
C PRO A 10 7.70 -14.03 12.19
N HIS A 11 8.66 -13.10 12.13
CA HIS A 11 8.49 -11.85 11.39
C HIS A 11 8.06 -12.19 9.97
N VAL A 12 6.99 -11.57 9.50
CA VAL A 12 6.53 -11.79 8.14
C VAL A 12 7.55 -11.17 7.20
N THR A 13 8.28 -12.02 6.48
CA THR A 13 9.35 -11.58 5.57
C THR A 13 8.80 -11.12 4.22
N GLU A 14 7.68 -11.70 3.76
CA GLU A 14 7.11 -11.43 2.44
C GLU A 14 5.57 -11.39 2.43
N ARG A 15 5.02 -10.48 1.62
CA ARG A 15 3.58 -10.37 1.34
C ARG A 15 3.37 -10.10 -0.14
N PHE A 16 2.42 -10.81 -0.73
CA PHE A 16 1.95 -10.55 -2.09
C PHE A 16 0.70 -9.70 -2.06
N VAL A 17 0.69 -8.65 -2.88
CA VAL A 17 -0.48 -7.80 -3.11
C VAL A 17 -0.67 -7.64 -4.61
N THR A 18 -1.93 -7.58 -5.03
CA THR A 18 -2.27 -7.37 -6.43
C THR A 18 -2.39 -5.88 -6.70
N VAL A 19 -1.75 -5.40 -7.77
CA VAL A 19 -1.97 -4.03 -8.26
C VAL A 19 -3.43 -3.91 -8.68
N GLN A 20 -4.15 -3.02 -8.01
CA GLN A 20 -5.55 -2.73 -8.30
C GLN A 20 -5.65 -1.50 -9.20
N GLN A 21 -6.82 -1.29 -9.80
CA GLN A 21 -7.13 -0.08 -10.56
C GLN A 21 -8.26 0.69 -9.88
N SER A 22 -8.17 2.01 -9.91
CA SER A 22 -9.24 2.90 -9.47
C SER A 22 -9.51 3.96 -10.53
N GLN A 23 -10.76 4.35 -10.70
CA GLN A 23 -11.12 5.47 -11.57
C GLN A 23 -10.70 6.77 -10.90
N ARG A 24 -10.06 7.67 -11.66
CA ARG A 24 -9.85 9.03 -11.20
C ARG A 24 -11.20 9.73 -11.12
N GLU A 25 -11.52 10.32 -9.96
CA GLU A 25 -12.69 11.19 -9.86
C GLU A 25 -12.56 12.31 -10.91
N SER A 26 -13.49 12.31 -11.87
CA SER A 26 -13.53 13.31 -12.93
C SER A 26 -14.46 14.43 -12.52
N HIS A 27 -13.89 15.55 -12.08
CA HIS A 27 -14.62 16.80 -11.84
C HIS A 27 -14.96 17.53 -13.14
N SER A 28 -15.32 16.79 -14.20
CA SER A 28 -15.65 17.37 -15.49
C SER A 28 -16.99 18.10 -15.40
N ASN A 29 -16.98 19.42 -15.59
CA ASN A 29 -18.20 20.22 -15.73
C ASN A 29 -18.91 20.02 -17.08
N LYS A 30 -18.42 19.11 -17.94
CA LYS A 30 -19.08 18.80 -19.20
C LYS A 30 -20.39 18.04 -18.94
N PRO A 31 -21.42 18.28 -19.75
CA PRO A 31 -22.65 17.49 -19.70
C PRO A 31 -22.36 16.02 -20.03
N TYR A 32 -23.19 15.10 -19.52
CA TYR A 32 -22.88 13.66 -19.50
C TYR A 32 -22.59 13.08 -20.90
N TRP A 33 -23.27 13.60 -21.94
CA TRP A 33 -23.09 13.16 -23.33
C TRP A 33 -21.75 13.58 -23.97
N GLN A 34 -20.97 14.44 -23.32
CA GLN A 34 -19.63 14.87 -23.75
C GLN A 34 -18.51 14.38 -22.81
N ARG A 35 -18.83 13.55 -21.81
CA ARG A 35 -17.82 13.01 -20.88
C ARG A 35 -17.16 11.78 -21.50
N SER A 36 -15.83 11.81 -21.56
CA SER A 36 -15.03 10.60 -21.78
C SER A 36 -14.97 9.79 -20.48
N GLU A 37 -14.76 8.48 -20.59
CA GLU A 37 -14.50 7.64 -19.41
C GLU A 37 -13.31 8.20 -18.62
N PRO A 38 -13.43 8.35 -17.29
CA PRO A 38 -12.34 8.84 -16.48
C PRO A 38 -11.12 7.91 -16.58
N PRO A 39 -9.89 8.45 -16.66
CA PRO A 39 -8.70 7.61 -16.69
C PRO A 39 -8.57 6.82 -15.38
N CYS A 40 -8.28 5.52 -15.50
CA CYS A 40 -7.94 4.68 -14.36
C CYS A 40 -6.46 4.87 -13.97
N PHE A 41 -6.16 4.71 -12.68
CA PHE A 41 -4.79 4.67 -12.17
C PHE A 41 -4.53 3.39 -11.37
N PRO A 42 -3.31 2.84 -11.44
CA PRO A 42 -2.92 1.70 -10.62
C PRO A 42 -2.71 2.14 -9.17
N TRP A 43 -3.06 1.28 -8.22
CA TRP A 43 -2.81 1.50 -6.80
C TRP A 43 -2.56 0.19 -6.06
N LEU A 44 -1.96 0.31 -4.87
CA LEU A 44 -1.61 -0.82 -3.99
C LEU A 44 -2.13 -0.53 -2.58
N LYS A 45 -2.63 -1.57 -1.91
CA LYS A 45 -3.07 -1.50 -0.51
C LYS A 45 -2.17 -2.37 0.37
N LEU A 46 -1.37 -1.73 1.22
CA LEU A 46 -0.64 -2.43 2.28
C LEU A 46 -1.44 -2.30 3.57
N THR A 47 -1.82 -3.43 4.18
CA THR A 47 -2.53 -3.43 5.48
C THR A 47 -2.08 -4.57 6.38
N GLY A 48 -2.19 -4.35 7.69
CA GLY A 48 -1.95 -5.33 8.74
C GLY A 48 -0.81 -4.96 9.69
N ARG A 49 -0.78 -5.61 10.85
CA ARG A 49 0.22 -5.38 11.92
C ARG A 49 1.68 -5.60 11.50
N TRP A 50 1.91 -6.32 10.39
CA TRP A 50 3.26 -6.56 9.87
C TRP A 50 3.96 -5.27 9.40
N ILE A 51 3.18 -4.23 9.06
CA ILE A 51 3.70 -2.91 8.68
C ILE A 51 4.29 -2.21 9.91
N GLU A 52 3.57 -2.23 11.03
CA GLU A 52 4.04 -1.72 12.32
C GLU A 52 5.26 -2.50 12.81
N GLN A 53 5.24 -3.83 12.67
CA GLN A 53 6.37 -4.71 12.99
C GLN A 53 7.61 -4.45 12.11
N ALA A 54 7.42 -3.91 10.91
CA ALA A 54 8.49 -3.47 10.02
C ALA A 54 9.01 -2.05 10.35
N GLY A 55 8.48 -1.41 11.39
CA GLY A 55 8.92 -0.10 11.87
C GLY A 55 8.22 1.10 11.22
N PHE A 56 7.08 0.90 10.57
CA PHE A 56 6.28 1.99 10.02
C PHE A 56 5.15 2.38 10.98
N GLU A 57 5.01 3.68 11.26
CA GLU A 57 3.99 4.19 12.16
C GLU A 57 2.89 4.97 11.41
N ALA A 58 1.70 5.06 12.02
CA ALA A 58 0.60 5.82 11.47
C ALA A 58 0.94 7.34 11.47
N GLY A 59 0.73 8.00 10.33
CA GLY A 59 1.06 9.41 10.15
C GLY A 59 2.55 9.68 9.90
N GLN A 60 3.39 8.64 9.89
CA GLN A 60 4.80 8.77 9.54
C GLN A 60 4.97 9.13 8.07
N ARG A 61 5.94 10.00 7.79
CA ARG A 61 6.38 10.28 6.43
C ARG A 61 7.24 9.12 5.92
N VAL A 62 6.98 8.70 4.69
CA VAL A 62 7.76 7.64 4.04
C VAL A 62 8.37 8.16 2.74
N ARG A 63 9.54 7.65 2.42
CA ARG A 63 10.19 7.84 1.13
C ARG A 63 9.93 6.63 0.24
N ILE A 64 9.58 6.87 -1.02
CA ILE A 64 9.43 5.83 -2.04
C ILE A 64 10.48 6.10 -3.12
N ASN A 65 11.45 5.21 -3.26
CA ASN A 65 12.36 5.21 -4.41
C ASN A 65 11.76 4.33 -5.51
N VAL A 66 11.70 4.87 -6.73
CA VAL A 66 11.05 4.24 -7.88
C VAL A 66 12.10 3.82 -8.89
N GLU A 67 12.14 2.53 -9.18
CA GLU A 67 12.99 1.91 -10.18
C GLU A 67 12.13 1.08 -11.16
N GLN A 68 12.69 0.72 -12.30
CA GLN A 68 11.96 -0.13 -13.26
C GLN A 68 11.63 -1.49 -12.61
N GLY A 69 10.33 -1.77 -12.45
CA GLY A 69 9.84 -3.02 -11.86
C GLY A 69 10.01 -3.12 -10.33
N ARG A 70 10.38 -2.03 -9.64
CA ARG A 70 10.65 -2.07 -8.20
C ARG A 70 10.29 -0.75 -7.51
N LEU A 71 9.62 -0.87 -6.37
CA LEU A 71 9.36 0.23 -5.44
C LEU A 71 10.01 -0.10 -4.10
N ILE A 72 10.84 0.81 -3.58
CA ILE A 72 11.49 0.66 -2.27
C ILE A 72 10.89 1.71 -1.33
N ILE A 73 10.21 1.24 -0.28
CA ILE A 73 9.54 2.08 0.72
C ILE A 73 10.39 2.10 1.98
N THR A 74 10.73 3.29 2.48
CA THR A 74 11.54 3.49 3.70
C THR A 74 10.90 4.52 4.60
N ALA A 75 10.90 4.25 5.90
CA ALA A 75 10.57 5.20 6.96
C ALA A 75 11.55 6.40 6.96
N GLU A 76 11.04 7.62 7.12
CA GLU A 76 11.83 8.83 7.47
C GLU A 76 11.79 9.12 8.97
#